data_AF-A0AAD7JFF9-F1
#
_entry.id   AF-A0AAD7JFF9-F1
#
_cell.length_a   1.000
_cell.length_b   1.000
_cell.length_c   1.000
_cell.angle_alpha   90.00
_cell.angle_beta   90.00
_cell.angle_gamma   90.00
#
_symmetry.space_group_name_H-M   'P 1'
#
loop_
_entity.id
_entity.type
_entity.pdbx_description
1 polymer ?
#
loop_
_entity_poly.entity_id
_entity_poly.type
_entity_poly.pdbx_seq_one_letter_code
_entity_poly.pdbx_strand_id
1 'polypeptide(L)'
;MACPSGGGPPMNTDISGIGVRVSFYLQTLFLSCLSLRSESLDEITGALYTLLATNTAMAVTALILGFLPTAEISFHDALVVLYLLFLSWVAVCFSMTACVRFSSSESSKYNKITAKITMLHFFSIIQSYTLFAFPLAVLITAETFGSNAKCNPNAVVVLFRPFSALKSGRIVIFVLTGLVVVVYTTILVWDYLPPVKPAIRWVHKQLRKRVPVIEPESSMEFPEVAPEDPPQDEPETVPSRAQHRVPDVPQFSPRPKSPEPVSNIRLIAQQPTSCHVQGYYEVGIPWELIIKIFIVVVVWSLTVMNIELLILWNHFAPSNSRSWQFGQVLPMFLIIVPLVSLFHAFRGPPPRPFKLPV
;
A
#
# COMPACT_ATOMS: atom_id res chain seq x y z
N MET A 1 39.41 21.06 14.64
CA MET A 1 39.39 20.39 15.96
C MET A 1 39.01 18.95 15.71
N ALA A 2 39.80 18.00 16.21
CA ALA A 2 39.47 16.57 16.11
C ALA A 2 38.35 16.23 17.11
N CYS A 3 37.49 15.27 16.76
CA CYS A 3 36.58 14.68 17.73
C CYS A 3 37.37 14.05 18.87
N PRO A 4 36.93 14.16 20.14
CA PRO A 4 37.67 13.64 21.30
C PRO A 4 38.06 12.16 21.17
N SER A 5 37.27 11.39 20.44
CA SER A 5 37.42 9.93 20.28
C SER A 5 38.29 9.52 19.09
N GLY A 6 38.85 10.45 18.32
CA GLY A 6 39.55 10.13 17.06
C GLY A 6 38.62 9.59 15.95
N GLY A 7 37.30 9.57 16.19
CA GLY A 7 36.25 9.09 15.30
C GLY A 7 34.91 9.76 15.61
N GLY A 8 33.80 9.13 15.20
CA GLY A 8 32.45 9.58 15.51
C GLY A 8 32.07 9.40 16.99
N PRO A 9 30.97 10.04 17.45
CA PRO A 9 30.43 9.83 18.79
C PRO A 9 30.03 8.36 19.02
N PRO A 10 29.88 7.89 20.26
CA PRO A 10 29.33 6.56 20.53
C PRO A 10 27.90 6.47 20.01
N MET A 11 27.57 5.34 19.38
CA MET A 11 26.25 5.09 18.80
C MET A 11 25.20 4.88 19.90
N ASN A 12 24.03 5.51 19.77
CA ASN A 12 22.93 5.30 20.71
C ASN A 12 22.23 3.95 20.41
N THR A 13 22.51 2.95 21.23
CA THR A 13 22.07 1.57 21.02
C THR A 13 20.54 1.38 21.06
N ASP A 14 19.78 2.29 21.66
CA ASP A 14 18.32 2.20 21.73
C ASP A 14 17.62 2.64 20.42
N ILE A 15 18.32 3.40 19.57
CA ILE A 15 17.74 3.98 18.34
C ILE A 15 18.46 3.52 17.07
N SER A 16 19.79 3.52 17.08
CA SER A 16 20.63 3.14 15.93
C SER A 16 21.35 1.80 16.14
N GLY A 17 21.06 1.13 17.26
CA GLY A 17 21.66 -0.16 17.63
C GLY A 17 21.28 -1.31 16.69
N ILE A 18 22.10 -2.36 16.72
CA ILE A 18 22.00 -3.49 15.78
C ILE A 18 20.61 -4.15 15.77
N GLY A 19 19.99 -4.34 16.95
CA GLY A 19 18.64 -4.93 17.04
C GLY A 19 17.58 -4.08 16.34
N VAL A 20 17.64 -2.76 16.51
CA VAL A 20 16.74 -1.82 15.81
C VAL A 20 16.96 -1.88 14.31
N ARG A 21 18.21 -1.85 13.85
CA ARG A 21 18.52 -1.91 12.41
C ARG A 21 18.05 -3.22 11.76
N VAL A 22 18.42 -4.35 12.35
CA VAL A 22 18.01 -5.69 11.85
C VAL A 22 16.50 -5.80 11.82
N SER A 23 15.81 -5.26 12.82
CA SER A 23 14.35 -5.28 12.82
C SER A 23 13.74 -4.50 11.66
N PHE A 24 14.24 -3.30 11.36
CA PHE A 24 13.82 -2.53 10.21
C PHE A 24 14.13 -3.25 8.89
N TYR A 25 15.31 -3.86 8.77
CA TYR A 25 15.69 -4.60 7.58
C TYR A 25 14.73 -5.77 7.32
N LEU A 26 14.45 -6.58 8.33
CA LEU A 26 13.56 -7.73 8.20
C LEU A 26 12.10 -7.31 8.02
N GLN A 27 11.63 -6.32 8.76
CA GLN A 27 10.25 -5.84 8.67
C GLN A 27 9.93 -5.29 7.28
N THR A 28 10.85 -4.52 6.69
CA THR A 28 10.68 -3.96 5.33
C THR A 28 10.77 -5.02 4.24
N LEU A 29 11.67 -6.00 4.39
CA LEU A 29 11.76 -7.14 3.47
C LEU A 29 10.50 -8.00 3.52
N PHE A 30 10.07 -8.40 4.71
CA PHE A 30 8.90 -9.25 4.89
C PHE A 30 7.63 -8.55 4.43
N LEU A 31 7.45 -7.27 4.73
CA LEU A 31 6.30 -6.51 4.25
C LEU A 31 6.29 -6.42 2.71
N SER A 32 7.43 -6.15 2.09
CA SER A 32 7.53 -6.05 0.63
C SER A 32 7.19 -7.38 -0.04
N CYS A 33 7.75 -8.49 0.47
CA CYS A 33 7.43 -9.84 -0.01
C CYS A 33 5.96 -10.22 0.25
N LEU A 34 5.42 -9.90 1.43
CA LEU A 34 4.03 -10.14 1.80
C LEU A 34 3.09 -9.40 0.85
N SER A 35 3.41 -8.15 0.51
CA SER A 35 2.61 -7.32 -0.40
C SER A 35 2.57 -7.87 -1.83
N LEU A 36 3.63 -8.56 -2.27
CA LEU A 36 3.67 -9.20 -3.58
C LEU A 36 2.88 -10.51 -3.63
N ARG A 37 2.79 -11.24 -2.51
CA ARG A 37 2.31 -12.62 -2.46
C ARG A 37 0.92 -12.80 -1.84
N SER A 38 0.58 -12.00 -0.83
CA SER A 38 -0.66 -12.20 -0.06
C SER A 38 -1.88 -11.84 -0.89
N GLU A 39 -2.91 -12.68 -0.79
CA GLU A 39 -4.25 -12.44 -1.35
C GLU A 39 -5.16 -11.76 -0.32
N SER A 40 -4.68 -11.55 0.91
CA SER A 40 -5.45 -11.01 2.03
C SER A 40 -5.03 -9.57 2.33
N LEU A 41 -5.94 -8.64 2.09
CA LEU A 41 -5.76 -7.24 2.47
C LEU A 41 -5.59 -7.08 3.99
N ASP A 42 -6.23 -7.92 4.80
CA ASP A 42 -6.16 -7.83 6.27
C ASP A 42 -4.76 -8.18 6.81
N GLU A 43 -4.06 -9.12 6.18
CA GLU A 43 -2.67 -9.46 6.54
C GLU A 43 -1.71 -8.33 6.20
N ILE A 44 -1.83 -7.78 4.98
CA ILE A 44 -0.97 -6.69 4.51
C ILE A 44 -1.20 -5.43 5.36
N THR A 45 -2.47 -5.06 5.59
CA THR A 45 -2.83 -3.85 6.34
C THR A 45 -2.35 -3.91 7.79
N GLY A 46 -2.45 -5.05 8.47
CA GLY A 46 -1.97 -5.21 9.86
C GLY A 46 -0.45 -4.99 9.98
N ALA A 47 0.33 -5.63 9.11
CA ALA A 47 1.78 -5.45 9.06
C ALA A 47 2.16 -4.00 8.68
N LEU A 48 1.45 -3.41 7.72
CA LEU A 48 1.69 -2.05 7.25
C LEU A 48 1.36 -1.01 8.33
N TYR A 49 0.24 -1.13 9.06
CA TYR A 49 -0.08 -0.24 10.18
C TYR A 49 1.00 -0.26 11.27
N THR A 50 1.52 -1.44 11.58
CA THR A 50 2.59 -1.60 12.56
C THR A 50 3.86 -0.89 12.08
N LEU A 51 4.22 -1.02 10.80
CA LEU A 51 5.36 -0.31 10.22
C LEU A 51 5.15 1.21 10.19
N LEU A 52 3.96 1.69 9.82
CA LEU A 52 3.64 3.12 9.83
C LEU A 52 3.75 3.73 11.23
N ALA A 53 3.19 3.05 12.25
CA ALA A 53 3.25 3.50 13.63
C ALA A 53 4.69 3.52 14.16
N THR A 54 5.46 2.46 13.93
CA THR A 54 6.86 2.37 14.37
C THR A 54 7.76 3.40 13.69
N ASN A 55 7.62 3.61 12.38
CA ASN A 55 8.34 4.65 11.65
C ASN A 55 8.04 6.05 12.22
N THR A 56 6.75 6.34 12.44
CA THR A 56 6.32 7.63 12.97
C THR A 56 6.86 7.85 14.38
N ALA A 57 6.74 6.85 15.25
CA ALA A 57 7.26 6.89 16.62
C ALA A 57 8.79 7.06 16.63
N MET A 58 9.52 6.35 15.77
CA MET A 58 10.97 6.48 15.66
C MET A 58 11.37 7.89 15.21
N ALA A 59 10.73 8.44 14.18
CA ALA A 59 11.03 9.78 13.68
C ALA A 59 10.76 10.85 14.76
N VAL A 60 9.62 10.78 15.44
CA VAL A 60 9.25 11.72 16.51
C VAL A 60 10.20 11.59 17.70
N THR A 61 10.48 10.38 18.17
CA THR A 61 11.40 10.14 19.29
C THR A 61 12.81 10.64 18.97
N ALA A 62 13.31 10.40 17.75
CA ALA A 62 14.61 10.91 17.33
C ALA A 62 14.64 12.45 17.32
N LEU A 63 13.57 13.13 16.88
CA LEU A 63 13.50 14.59 16.96
C LEU A 63 13.51 15.08 18.40
N ILE A 64 12.67 14.49 19.26
CA ILE A 64 12.60 14.88 20.67
C ILE A 64 13.97 14.74 21.32
N LEU A 65 14.60 13.56 21.22
CA LEU A 65 15.88 13.29 21.84
C LEU A 65 17.04 14.10 21.23
N GLY A 66 16.93 14.48 19.96
CA GLY A 66 17.91 15.32 19.28
C GLY A 66 17.83 16.80 19.65
N PHE A 67 16.65 17.28 20.03
CA PHE A 67 16.39 18.67 20.40
C PHE A 67 16.30 18.95 21.90
N LEU A 68 16.44 17.93 22.76
CA LEU A 68 16.57 18.15 24.20
C LEU A 68 17.80 19.03 24.51
N PRO A 69 17.74 19.90 25.55
CA PRO A 69 18.89 20.70 25.97
C PRO A 69 20.11 19.85 26.29
N THR A 70 19.88 18.66 26.84
CA THR A 70 20.86 17.58 26.99
C THR A 70 20.53 16.50 25.97
N ALA A 71 20.83 16.76 24.70
CA ALA A 71 20.51 15.82 23.63
C ALA A 71 21.11 14.44 23.90
N GLU A 72 20.33 13.39 23.69
CA GLU A 72 20.73 12.00 23.96
C GLU A 72 21.22 11.27 22.72
N ILE A 73 20.91 11.81 21.54
CA ILE A 73 21.37 11.29 20.25
C ILE A 73 22.35 12.24 19.61
N SER A 74 23.26 11.69 18.81
CA SER A 74 24.14 12.47 17.97
C SER A 74 23.51 12.74 16.60
N PHE A 75 24.06 13.70 15.85
CA PHE A 75 23.74 13.86 14.43
C PHE A 75 24.01 12.59 13.60
N HIS A 76 25.01 11.79 13.99
CA HIS A 76 25.35 10.56 13.29
C HIS A 76 24.27 9.49 13.48
N ASP A 77 23.70 9.39 14.68
CA ASP A 77 22.55 8.53 14.95
C ASP A 77 21.32 8.96 14.14
N ALA A 78 21.05 10.27 14.05
CA ALA A 78 19.96 10.80 13.24
C ALA A 78 20.12 10.50 11.74
N LEU A 79 21.35 10.47 11.22
CA LEU A 79 21.62 10.02 9.84
C LEU A 79 21.30 8.54 9.65
N VAL A 80 21.63 7.68 10.61
CA VAL A 80 21.26 6.24 10.56
C VAL A 80 19.74 6.10 10.57
N VAL A 81 19.05 6.79 11.47
CA VAL A 81 17.59 6.82 11.55
C VAL A 81 16.97 7.30 10.24
N LEU A 82 17.53 8.36 9.63
CA LEU A 82 17.06 8.86 8.34
C LEU A 82 17.08 7.76 7.27
N TYR A 83 18.17 6.98 7.17
CA TYR A 83 18.25 5.92 6.17
C TYR A 83 17.30 4.75 6.49
N LEU A 84 17.14 4.38 7.76
CA LEU A 84 16.18 3.35 8.17
C LEU A 84 14.75 3.74 7.80
N LEU A 85 14.38 5.01 8.06
CA LEU A 85 13.07 5.55 7.71
C LEU A 85 12.88 5.68 6.21
N PHE A 86 13.94 5.98 5.45
CA PHE A 86 13.87 6.00 3.98
C PHE A 86 13.66 4.59 3.41
N LEU A 87 14.40 3.60 3.90
CA LEU A 87 14.20 2.19 3.53
C LEU A 87 12.75 1.74 3.78
N SER A 88 12.21 2.08 4.94
CA SER A 88 10.84 1.71 5.29
C SER A 88 9.79 2.47 4.50
N TRP A 89 10.03 3.74 4.17
CA TRP A 89 9.16 4.52 3.29
C TRP A 89 9.05 3.93 1.89
N VAL A 90 10.17 3.46 1.32
CA VAL A 90 10.19 2.77 0.02
C VAL A 90 9.35 1.48 0.08
N ALA A 91 9.50 0.69 1.15
CA ALA A 91 8.69 -0.51 1.35
C ALA A 91 7.19 -0.20 1.46
N VAL A 92 6.81 0.86 2.21
CA VAL A 92 5.44 1.36 2.29
C VAL A 92 4.89 1.72 0.90
N CYS A 93 5.67 2.43 0.07
CA CYS A 93 5.25 2.78 -1.30
C CYS A 93 4.95 1.53 -2.15
N PHE A 94 5.80 0.52 -2.09
CA PHE A 94 5.56 -0.75 -2.78
C PHE A 94 4.30 -1.47 -2.27
N SER A 95 4.10 -1.51 -0.94
CA SER A 95 2.92 -2.10 -0.32
C SER A 95 1.63 -1.39 -0.71
N MET A 96 1.63 -0.06 -0.71
CA MET A 96 0.46 0.73 -1.09
C MET A 96 0.06 0.49 -2.55
N THR A 97 1.05 0.40 -3.45
CA THR A 97 0.81 0.08 -4.85
C THR A 97 0.18 -1.32 -5.02
N ALA A 98 0.57 -2.28 -4.18
CA ALA A 98 -0.05 -3.60 -4.17
C ALA A 98 -1.49 -3.57 -3.62
N CYS A 99 -1.78 -2.72 -2.62
CA CYS A 99 -3.12 -2.58 -2.04
C CYS A 99 -4.18 -2.11 -3.05
N VAL A 100 -3.79 -1.31 -4.05
CA VAL A 100 -4.70 -0.82 -5.11
C VAL A 100 -5.37 -1.98 -5.86
N ARG A 101 -4.70 -3.14 -5.99
CA ARG A 101 -5.25 -4.32 -6.68
C ARG A 101 -6.54 -4.85 -6.03
N PHE A 102 -6.69 -4.67 -4.71
CA PHE A 102 -7.87 -5.16 -3.97
C PHE A 102 -9.08 -4.23 -4.10
N SER A 103 -8.88 -2.99 -4.57
CA SER A 103 -9.99 -2.04 -4.72
C SER A 103 -10.96 -2.41 -5.83
N SER A 104 -10.60 -3.32 -6.75
CA SER A 104 -11.41 -3.65 -7.94
C SER A 104 -12.39 -4.84 -7.75
N SER A 105 -12.42 -5.49 -6.58
CA SER A 105 -13.12 -6.76 -6.40
C SER A 105 -14.48 -6.61 -5.68
N GLU A 106 -15.58 -6.92 -6.39
CA GLU A 106 -16.98 -7.09 -5.96
C GLU A 106 -17.73 -5.94 -5.25
N SER A 107 -18.89 -5.57 -5.83
CA SER A 107 -19.69 -4.38 -5.53
C SER A 107 -20.39 -4.32 -4.16
N SER A 108 -20.50 -5.43 -3.40
CA SER A 108 -21.33 -5.47 -2.18
C SER A 108 -20.53 -5.35 -0.86
N LYS A 109 -19.32 -5.93 -0.78
CA LYS A 109 -18.41 -5.74 0.37
C LYS A 109 -17.59 -4.45 0.29
N TYR A 110 -17.81 -3.64 -0.74
CA TYR A 110 -17.01 -2.48 -1.12
C TYR A 110 -16.90 -1.42 -0.03
N ASN A 111 -17.99 -1.07 0.67
CA ASN A 111 -17.99 0.04 1.63
C ASN A 111 -17.04 -0.18 2.82
N LYS A 112 -16.99 -1.40 3.36
CA LYS A 112 -16.13 -1.71 4.52
C LYS A 112 -14.64 -1.77 4.14
N ILE A 113 -14.33 -2.33 2.98
CA ILE A 113 -12.95 -2.44 2.48
C ILE A 113 -12.41 -1.04 2.14
N THR A 114 -13.22 -0.22 1.46
CA THR A 114 -12.85 1.15 1.09
C THR A 114 -12.53 2.00 2.30
N ALA A 115 -13.30 1.89 3.39
CA ALA A 115 -13.02 2.61 4.64
C ALA A 115 -11.66 2.21 5.24
N LYS A 116 -11.30 0.91 5.25
CA LYS A 116 -9.99 0.46 5.74
C LYS A 116 -8.83 0.98 4.91
N ILE A 117 -8.95 0.93 3.58
CA ILE A 117 -7.93 1.45 2.65
C ILE A 117 -7.80 2.96 2.81
N THR A 118 -8.92 3.68 2.95
CA THR A 118 -8.92 5.14 3.15
C THR A 118 -8.20 5.52 4.45
N MET A 119 -8.45 4.80 5.55
CA MET A 119 -7.72 4.99 6.80
C MET A 119 -6.23 4.72 6.62
N LEU A 120 -5.86 3.62 5.94
CA LEU A 120 -4.47 3.28 5.69
C LEU A 120 -3.74 4.37 4.89
N HIS A 121 -4.38 4.89 3.83
CA HIS A 121 -3.86 6.01 3.06
C HIS A 121 -3.64 7.25 3.95
N PHE A 122 -4.62 7.58 4.79
CA PHE A 122 -4.51 8.70 5.72
C PHE A 122 -3.31 8.58 6.67
N PHE A 123 -3.11 7.41 7.28
CA PHE A 123 -1.94 7.17 8.14
C PHE A 123 -0.63 7.19 7.36
N SER A 124 -0.61 6.66 6.13
CA SER A 124 0.57 6.71 5.25
C SER A 124 0.94 8.14 4.84
N ILE A 125 -0.04 9.01 4.63
CA ILE A 125 0.16 10.44 4.36
C ILE A 125 0.80 11.12 5.57
N ILE A 126 0.24 10.95 6.77
CA ILE A 126 0.78 11.53 8.01
C ILE A 126 2.23 11.05 8.23
N GLN A 127 2.46 9.75 8.08
CA GLN A 127 3.78 9.16 8.25
C GLN A 127 4.77 9.72 7.22
N SER A 128 4.39 9.81 5.93
CA SER A 128 5.26 10.36 4.89
C SER A 128 5.66 11.81 5.16
N TYR A 129 4.72 12.69 5.53
CA TYR A 129 5.05 14.07 5.88
C TYR A 129 5.92 14.17 7.15
N THR A 130 5.72 13.29 8.12
CA THR A 130 6.61 13.19 9.29
C THR A 130 8.02 12.80 8.87
N LEU A 131 8.15 11.84 7.95
CA LEU A 131 9.44 11.40 7.39
C LEU A 131 10.10 12.44 6.51
N PHE A 132 9.36 13.37 5.89
CA PHE A 132 9.94 14.48 5.15
C PHE A 132 10.35 15.63 6.07
N ALA A 133 9.57 15.90 7.11
CA ALA A 133 9.90 16.90 8.12
C ALA A 133 11.17 16.53 8.91
N PHE A 134 11.36 15.24 9.22
CA PHE A 134 12.52 14.73 9.95
C PHE A 134 13.89 15.15 9.36
N PRO A 135 14.25 14.78 8.11
CA PRO A 135 15.51 15.19 7.49
C PRO A 135 15.60 16.70 7.37
N LEU A 136 14.52 17.41 7.05
CA LEU A 136 14.55 18.87 6.96
C LEU A 136 14.93 19.50 8.29
N ALA A 137 14.31 19.07 9.40
CA ALA A 137 14.63 19.57 10.73
C ALA A 137 16.08 19.26 11.14
N VAL A 138 16.52 18.02 10.92
CA VAL A 138 17.91 17.58 11.20
C VAL A 138 18.92 18.35 10.35
N LEU A 139 18.63 18.59 9.07
CA LEU A 139 19.53 19.31 8.14
C LEU A 139 19.55 20.82 8.36
N ILE A 140 18.44 21.42 8.77
CA ILE A 140 18.40 22.85 9.13
C ILE A 140 19.31 23.07 10.34
N THR A 141 19.28 22.16 11.31
CA THR A 141 20.00 22.29 12.58
C THR A 141 21.32 21.50 12.63
N ALA A 142 21.78 20.97 11.49
CA ALA A 142 22.86 19.99 11.41
C ALA A 142 24.18 20.42 12.06
N GLU A 143 24.48 21.72 12.14
CA GLU A 143 25.69 22.24 12.80
C GLU A 143 25.63 22.15 14.33
N THR A 144 24.43 22.28 14.90
CA THR A 144 24.20 22.32 16.36
C THR A 144 23.42 21.11 16.88
N PHE A 145 22.98 20.21 16.00
CA PHE A 145 22.12 19.09 16.36
C PHE A 145 22.87 18.03 17.19
N GLY A 146 22.23 17.58 18.27
CA GLY A 146 22.64 16.42 19.06
C GLY A 146 23.74 16.68 20.11
N SER A 147 24.09 15.62 20.84
CA SER A 147 24.98 15.65 22.02
C SER A 147 26.41 16.08 21.75
N ASN A 148 26.88 15.95 20.50
CA ASN A 148 28.27 16.14 20.09
C ASN A 148 28.38 17.03 18.85
N ALA A 149 27.73 18.21 18.86
CA ALA A 149 27.69 19.12 17.72
C ALA A 149 29.06 19.44 17.09
N LYS A 150 30.12 19.52 17.91
CA LYS A 150 31.51 19.74 17.45
C LYS A 150 32.02 18.66 16.49
N CYS A 151 31.41 17.47 16.50
CA CYS A 151 31.75 16.34 15.64
C CYS A 151 30.97 16.29 14.34
N ASN A 152 29.89 17.07 14.19
CA ASN A 152 29.02 17.05 13.02
C ASN A 152 29.76 17.36 11.70
N PRO A 153 30.81 18.21 11.65
CA PRO A 153 31.60 18.41 10.42
C PRO A 153 32.29 17.15 9.87
N ASN A 154 32.53 16.15 10.72
CA ASN A 154 33.14 14.88 10.33
C ASN A 154 32.10 13.84 9.90
N ALA A 155 30.81 14.12 10.08
CA ALA A 155 29.76 13.22 9.65
C ALA A 155 29.77 13.07 8.14
N VAL A 156 29.62 11.83 7.69
CA VAL A 156 29.58 11.48 6.27
C VAL A 156 28.26 10.83 5.92
N VAL A 157 27.77 11.11 4.71
CA VAL A 157 26.65 10.41 4.08
C VAL A 157 27.19 9.53 2.97
N VAL A 158 26.58 8.36 2.75
CA VAL A 158 27.09 7.38 1.78
C VAL A 158 26.03 7.10 0.74
N LEU A 159 26.36 7.46 -0.51
CA LEU A 159 25.63 7.03 -1.70
C LEU A 159 26.64 6.34 -2.61
N PHE A 160 26.92 5.06 -2.33
CA PHE A 160 28.04 4.27 -2.86
C PHE A 160 29.45 4.80 -2.55
N ARG A 161 29.61 6.11 -2.29
CA ARG A 161 30.85 6.77 -1.87
C ARG A 161 30.55 7.71 -0.68
N PRO A 162 31.50 7.89 0.27
CA PRO A 162 31.32 8.86 1.35
C PRO A 162 31.42 10.30 0.84
N PHE A 163 30.50 11.14 1.30
CA PHE A 163 30.48 12.59 1.08
C PHE A 163 30.30 13.29 2.43
N SER A 164 30.87 14.49 2.60
CA SER A 164 30.66 15.28 3.81
C SER A 164 29.18 15.66 3.95
N ALA A 165 28.58 15.29 5.08
CA ALA A 165 27.16 15.51 5.36
C ALA A 165 26.81 17.01 5.39
N LEU A 166 27.66 17.85 6.00
CA LEU A 166 27.38 19.29 6.16
C LEU A 166 27.63 20.14 4.91
N LYS A 167 28.56 19.73 4.04
CA LYS A 167 28.92 20.50 2.84
C LYS A 167 28.00 20.14 1.67
N SER A 168 28.48 19.31 0.75
CA SER A 168 27.72 18.88 -0.43
C SER A 168 26.52 18.02 -0.05
N GLY A 169 26.64 17.17 0.97
CA GLY A 169 25.57 16.26 1.40
C GLY A 169 24.29 17.00 1.79
N ARG A 170 24.42 18.12 2.52
CA ARG A 170 23.29 18.93 2.97
C ARG A 170 22.47 19.44 1.80
N ILE A 171 23.13 20.02 0.79
CA ILE A 171 22.47 20.55 -0.43
C ILE A 171 21.79 19.40 -1.18
N VAL A 172 22.50 18.29 -1.40
CA VAL A 172 21.96 17.13 -2.12
C VAL A 172 20.72 16.58 -1.43
N ILE A 173 20.77 16.37 -0.11
CA ILE A 173 19.62 15.82 0.63
C ILE A 173 18.47 16.84 0.66
N PHE A 174 18.72 18.14 0.83
CA PHE A 174 17.65 19.15 0.75
C PHE A 174 16.94 19.14 -0.61
N VAL A 175 17.70 19.16 -1.70
CA VAL A 175 17.14 19.14 -3.05
C VAL A 175 16.36 17.84 -3.28
N LEU A 176 16.92 16.70 -2.90
CA LEU A 176 16.28 15.40 -3.05
C LEU A 176 14.99 15.30 -2.22
N THR A 177 15.03 15.66 -0.93
CA THR A 177 13.84 15.66 -0.06
C THR A 177 12.79 16.63 -0.58
N GLY A 178 13.18 17.85 -0.98
CA GLY A 178 12.25 18.83 -1.56
C GLY A 178 11.58 18.32 -2.84
N LEU A 179 12.36 17.70 -3.74
CA LEU A 179 11.83 17.08 -4.95
C LEU A 179 10.86 15.93 -4.63
N VAL A 180 11.23 15.04 -3.71
CA VAL A 180 10.37 13.92 -3.28
C VAL A 180 9.06 14.43 -2.67
N VAL A 181 9.11 15.47 -1.82
CA VAL A 181 7.92 16.12 -1.26
C VAL A 181 7.02 16.65 -2.37
N VAL A 182 7.57 17.43 -3.32
CA VAL A 182 6.78 18.02 -4.41
C VAL A 182 6.13 16.94 -5.28
N VAL A 183 6.89 15.91 -5.68
CA VAL A 183 6.38 14.79 -6.49
C VAL A 183 5.31 14.02 -5.72
N TYR A 184 5.57 13.67 -4.47
CA TYR A 184 4.62 12.94 -3.63
C TYR A 184 3.33 13.72 -3.41
N THR A 185 3.42 15.01 -3.07
CA THR A 185 2.25 15.89 -2.89
C THR A 185 1.49 16.06 -4.20
N THR A 186 2.16 16.13 -5.35
CA THR A 186 1.51 16.23 -6.67
C THR A 186 0.72 14.96 -6.98
N ILE A 187 1.30 13.78 -6.78
CA ILE A 187 0.61 12.49 -6.95
C ILE A 187 -0.58 12.42 -5.99
N LEU A 188 -0.39 12.80 -4.73
CA LEU A 188 -1.44 12.80 -3.73
C LEU A 188 -2.62 13.72 -4.13
N VAL A 189 -2.33 14.95 -4.54
CA VAL A 189 -3.35 15.89 -5.01
C VAL A 189 -4.07 15.33 -6.25
N TRP A 190 -3.33 14.73 -7.18
CA TRP A 190 -3.92 14.12 -8.37
C TRP A 190 -4.88 12.96 -8.03
N ASP A 191 -4.51 12.12 -7.07
CA ASP A 191 -5.31 10.96 -6.67
C ASP A 191 -6.55 11.35 -5.85
N TYR A 192 -6.46 12.41 -5.04
CA TYR A 192 -7.57 12.87 -4.18
C TYR A 192 -8.50 13.89 -4.82
N LEU A 193 -8.04 14.62 -5.85
CA LEU A 193 -8.94 15.46 -6.61
C LEU A 193 -9.97 14.55 -7.29
N PRO A 194 -11.27 14.71 -6.98
CA PRO A 194 -12.30 13.89 -7.62
C PRO A 194 -12.11 14.02 -9.11
N PRO A 195 -12.08 12.91 -9.87
CA PRO A 195 -11.88 13.01 -11.30
C PRO A 195 -12.91 14.01 -11.82
N VAL A 196 -12.44 15.07 -12.49
CA VAL A 196 -13.35 16.12 -12.97
C VAL A 196 -14.37 15.53 -13.96
N LYS A 197 -14.10 14.32 -14.48
CA LYS A 197 -14.91 13.58 -15.44
C LYS A 197 -16.35 13.27 -14.99
N PRO A 198 -16.67 12.75 -13.78
CA PRO A 198 -18.05 12.64 -13.30
C PRO A 198 -18.75 13.99 -13.13
N ALA A 199 -18.06 15.04 -12.68
CA ALA A 199 -18.64 16.37 -12.61
C ALA A 199 -18.95 16.92 -14.01
N ILE A 200 -18.01 16.78 -14.96
CA ILE A 200 -18.20 17.13 -16.37
C ILE A 200 -19.31 16.27 -16.99
N ARG A 201 -19.36 14.96 -16.73
CA ARG A 201 -20.45 14.09 -17.22
C ARG A 201 -21.79 14.47 -16.63
N TRP A 202 -21.84 14.82 -15.35
CA TRP A 202 -23.06 15.31 -14.70
C TRP A 202 -23.51 16.64 -15.32
N VAL A 203 -22.59 17.59 -15.48
CA VAL A 203 -22.84 18.89 -16.15
C VAL A 203 -23.29 18.67 -17.60
N HIS A 204 -22.65 17.79 -18.36
CA HIS A 204 -23.02 17.49 -19.74
C HIS A 204 -24.40 16.81 -19.82
N LYS A 205 -24.74 15.96 -18.85
CA LYS A 205 -26.07 15.36 -18.72
C LYS A 205 -27.14 16.40 -18.34
N GLN A 206 -26.78 17.39 -17.52
CA GLN A 206 -27.68 18.52 -17.21
C GLN A 206 -27.85 19.46 -18.41
N LEU A 207 -26.79 19.76 -19.15
CA LEU A 207 -26.84 20.58 -20.36
C LEU A 207 -27.67 19.91 -21.46
N ARG A 208 -27.51 18.60 -21.69
CA ARG A 208 -28.32 17.86 -22.66
C ARG A 208 -29.82 17.88 -22.33
N LYS A 209 -30.20 17.93 -21.04
CA LYS A 209 -31.61 18.06 -20.62
C LYS A 209 -32.18 19.46 -20.82
N ARG A 210 -31.33 20.49 -20.96
CA ARG A 210 -31.76 21.89 -21.11
C ARG A 210 -31.74 22.41 -22.53
N VAL A 211 -31.27 21.63 -23.51
CA VAL A 211 -31.48 21.97 -24.92
C VAL A 211 -32.95 21.66 -25.21
N PRO A 212 -33.84 22.66 -25.35
CA PRO A 212 -35.20 22.40 -25.80
C PRO A 212 -35.08 21.69 -27.14
N VAL A 213 -35.77 20.57 -27.29
CA VAL A 213 -35.97 19.96 -28.59
C VAL A 213 -36.67 21.02 -29.42
N ILE A 214 -35.93 21.66 -30.32
CA ILE A 214 -36.51 22.45 -31.39
C ILE A 214 -37.26 21.40 -32.19
N GLU A 215 -38.59 21.32 -31.98
CA GLU A 215 -39.43 20.52 -32.86
C GLU A 215 -39.11 20.97 -34.27
N PRO A 216 -38.60 20.07 -35.13
CA PRO A 216 -38.41 20.41 -36.52
C PRO A 216 -39.78 20.80 -37.05
N GLU A 217 -39.91 22.08 -37.38
CA GLU A 217 -41.09 22.63 -37.99
C GLU A 217 -41.42 21.79 -39.23
N SER A 218 -42.51 21.04 -39.10
CA SER A 218 -43.24 20.31 -40.14
C SER A 218 -42.75 20.58 -41.57
N SER A 219 -41.87 19.72 -42.07
CA SER A 219 -41.56 19.66 -43.49
C SER A 219 -42.00 18.32 -44.07
N MET A 220 -43.11 18.38 -44.80
CA MET A 220 -43.53 17.51 -45.90
C MET A 220 -43.55 15.99 -45.65
N GLU A 221 -44.77 15.54 -45.37
CA GLU A 221 -45.31 14.22 -45.61
C GLU A 221 -44.92 13.71 -47.02
N PHE A 222 -44.07 12.68 -47.08
CA PHE A 222 -43.84 11.89 -48.28
C PHE A 222 -44.70 10.62 -48.21
N PRO A 223 -45.25 10.14 -49.34
CA PRO A 223 -46.21 9.04 -49.35
C PRO A 223 -45.58 7.73 -48.90
N GLU A 224 -46.29 7.08 -47.99
CA GLU A 224 -46.04 5.76 -47.42
C GLU A 224 -46.11 4.68 -48.52
N VAL A 225 -44.98 4.00 -48.77
CA VAL A 225 -44.93 2.79 -49.59
C VAL A 225 -45.02 1.59 -48.64
N ALA A 226 -46.12 0.86 -48.77
CA ALA A 226 -46.45 -0.31 -48.00
C ALA A 226 -45.40 -1.43 -48.16
N PRO A 227 -44.90 -2.04 -47.07
CA PRO A 227 -44.13 -3.28 -47.14
C PRO A 227 -45.08 -4.48 -47.22
N GLU A 228 -44.83 -5.35 -48.19
CA GLU A 228 -45.45 -6.67 -48.33
C GLU A 228 -45.12 -7.59 -47.14
N ASP A 229 -46.15 -8.28 -46.65
CA ASP A 229 -46.08 -9.33 -45.64
C ASP A 229 -45.44 -10.62 -46.20
N PRO A 230 -44.50 -11.27 -45.49
CA PRO A 230 -44.11 -12.65 -45.76
C PRO A 230 -45.03 -13.68 -45.05
N PRO A 231 -45.10 -14.92 -45.57
CA PRO A 231 -46.12 -15.89 -45.22
C PRO A 231 -45.94 -16.54 -43.84
N GLN A 232 -47.07 -16.80 -43.19
CA GLN A 232 -47.20 -17.67 -42.02
C GLN A 232 -47.02 -19.13 -42.41
N ASP A 233 -46.08 -19.82 -41.74
CA ASP A 233 -46.00 -21.28 -41.73
C ASP A 233 -46.22 -21.84 -40.31
N GLU A 234 -46.74 -23.06 -40.32
CA GLU A 234 -47.47 -23.86 -39.34
C GLU A 234 -46.86 -24.17 -37.95
N PRO A 235 -47.70 -24.68 -37.01
CA PRO A 235 -47.32 -25.01 -35.65
C PRO A 235 -46.75 -26.43 -35.53
N GLU A 236 -45.58 -26.56 -34.87
CA GLU A 236 -44.97 -27.86 -34.59
C GLU A 236 -45.26 -28.35 -33.15
N THR A 237 -45.45 -29.66 -33.10
CA THR A 237 -46.10 -30.48 -32.10
C THR A 237 -45.24 -30.80 -30.88
N VAL A 238 -45.91 -30.91 -29.73
CA VAL A 238 -45.42 -31.39 -28.42
C VAL A 238 -44.85 -32.82 -28.49
N PRO A 239 -43.86 -33.17 -27.64
CA PRO A 239 -44.03 -34.41 -26.89
C PRO A 239 -43.82 -34.27 -25.37
N SER A 240 -44.76 -34.90 -24.69
CA SER A 240 -44.91 -35.16 -23.27
C SER A 240 -43.73 -35.95 -22.70
N ARG A 241 -43.19 -35.56 -21.52
CA ARG A 241 -42.27 -36.41 -20.75
C ARG A 241 -42.60 -36.44 -19.25
N ALA A 242 -43.27 -37.53 -18.90
CA ALA A 242 -43.19 -38.35 -17.69
C ALA A 242 -42.98 -37.68 -16.32
N GLN A 243 -44.06 -37.69 -15.55
CA GLN A 243 -44.08 -37.64 -14.09
C GLN A 243 -43.27 -38.82 -13.48
N HIS A 244 -42.42 -38.52 -12.50
CA HIS A 244 -41.99 -39.51 -11.52
C HIS A 244 -42.42 -39.06 -10.12
N ARG A 245 -43.14 -39.96 -9.45
CA ARG A 245 -43.87 -39.81 -8.19
C ARG A 245 -43.07 -40.53 -7.12
N VAL A 246 -42.76 -39.88 -6.00
CA VAL A 246 -42.25 -40.51 -4.77
C VAL A 246 -43.12 -40.05 -3.59
N PRO A 247 -43.43 -40.92 -2.60
CA PRO A 247 -44.58 -40.75 -1.71
C PRO A 247 -44.30 -40.05 -0.37
N ASP A 248 -45.39 -39.47 0.11
CA ASP A 248 -45.84 -39.08 1.46
C ASP A 248 -45.00 -39.43 2.71
N VAL A 249 -44.81 -38.41 3.57
CA VAL A 249 -44.69 -38.54 5.03
C VAL A 249 -45.57 -37.46 5.71
N PRO A 250 -46.27 -37.75 6.83
CA PRO A 250 -47.48 -37.02 7.22
C PRO A 250 -47.28 -35.72 8.02
N GLN A 251 -48.29 -34.87 7.79
CA GLN A 251 -48.78 -33.70 8.54
C GLN A 251 -48.65 -33.72 10.07
N PHE A 252 -48.29 -32.54 10.62
CA PHE A 252 -48.99 -31.93 11.75
C PHE A 252 -49.12 -30.40 11.55
N SER A 253 -50.35 -29.91 11.65
CA SER A 253 -50.82 -28.50 11.67
C SER A 253 -50.91 -28.02 13.15
N PRO A 254 -51.09 -26.73 13.56
CA PRO A 254 -51.89 -25.69 12.87
C PRO A 254 -51.54 -24.17 13.04
N ARG A 255 -51.81 -23.41 11.96
CA ARG A 255 -52.49 -22.08 11.89
C ARG A 255 -51.80 -20.77 12.40
N PRO A 256 -52.33 -19.56 12.06
CA PRO A 256 -51.80 -18.73 10.97
C PRO A 256 -51.51 -17.26 11.37
N LYS A 257 -50.65 -16.55 10.63
CA LYS A 257 -50.77 -15.09 10.44
C LYS A 257 -50.49 -14.72 8.98
N SER A 258 -51.46 -14.00 8.43
CA SER A 258 -51.54 -13.47 7.07
C SER A 258 -50.28 -12.70 6.65
N PRO A 259 -49.78 -12.91 5.42
CA PRO A 259 -48.94 -11.96 4.73
C PRO A 259 -49.72 -11.21 3.63
N GLU A 260 -49.40 -9.93 3.51
CA GLU A 260 -49.76 -8.99 2.45
C GLU A 260 -49.31 -9.48 1.06
N PRO A 261 -49.95 -9.00 -0.03
CA PRO A 261 -49.57 -9.34 -1.39
C PRO A 261 -48.30 -8.57 -1.79
N VAL A 262 -47.13 -9.20 -1.63
CA VAL A 262 -45.88 -8.68 -2.19
C VAL A 262 -45.86 -8.95 -3.70
N SER A 263 -45.87 -7.85 -4.44
CA SER A 263 -45.72 -7.74 -5.89
C SER A 263 -44.55 -8.57 -6.44
N ASN A 264 -44.88 -9.38 -7.44
CA ASN A 264 -44.03 -10.03 -8.45
C ASN A 264 -42.62 -9.45 -8.62
N ILE A 265 -41.67 -9.91 -7.80
CA ILE A 265 -40.26 -9.86 -8.16
C ILE A 265 -40.04 -10.97 -9.18
N ARG A 266 -39.95 -10.59 -10.46
CA ARG A 266 -39.36 -11.45 -11.50
C ARG A 266 -37.91 -11.73 -11.10
N LEU A 267 -37.72 -12.81 -10.35
CA LEU A 267 -36.42 -13.44 -10.17
C LEU A 267 -36.02 -13.98 -11.54
N ILE A 268 -35.36 -13.14 -12.34
CA ILE A 268 -34.66 -13.62 -13.54
C ILE A 268 -33.54 -14.49 -12.99
N ALA A 269 -33.81 -15.79 -12.95
CA ALA A 269 -32.81 -16.82 -12.74
C ALA A 269 -31.81 -16.70 -13.90
N GLN A 270 -30.80 -15.86 -13.74
CA GLN A 270 -29.60 -15.89 -14.56
C GLN A 270 -28.96 -17.25 -14.33
N GLN A 271 -29.21 -18.15 -15.29
CA GLN A 271 -28.46 -19.38 -15.44
C GLN A 271 -26.97 -19.06 -15.29
N PRO A 272 -26.25 -19.69 -14.36
CA PRO A 272 -24.81 -19.59 -14.32
C PRO A 272 -24.29 -20.25 -15.59
N THR A 273 -23.93 -19.44 -16.58
CA THR A 273 -23.20 -19.90 -17.76
C THR A 273 -21.95 -20.58 -17.26
N SER A 274 -21.94 -21.90 -17.44
CA SER A 274 -20.83 -22.80 -17.19
C SER A 274 -19.55 -22.19 -17.77
N CYS A 275 -18.73 -21.64 -16.88
CA CYS A 275 -17.42 -21.14 -17.22
C CYS A 275 -16.58 -22.39 -17.48
N HIS A 276 -16.30 -22.67 -18.75
CA HIS A 276 -15.43 -23.75 -19.19
C HIS A 276 -14.06 -23.55 -18.51
N VAL A 277 -13.85 -24.22 -17.37
CA VAL A 277 -12.57 -24.25 -16.67
C VAL A 277 -11.67 -25.16 -17.50
N GLN A 278 -11.05 -24.57 -18.52
CA GLN A 278 -10.05 -25.25 -19.33
C GLN A 278 -8.85 -25.52 -18.44
N GLY A 279 -8.77 -26.76 -17.95
CA GLY A 279 -7.77 -27.26 -17.03
C GLY A 279 -6.40 -27.36 -17.69
N TYR A 280 -5.71 -26.24 -17.80
CA TYR A 280 -4.25 -26.25 -17.82
C TYR A 280 -3.79 -26.28 -16.36
N TYR A 281 -3.41 -27.47 -15.90
CA TYR A 281 -2.55 -27.62 -14.72
C TYR A 281 -1.15 -27.13 -15.10
N GLU A 282 -1.00 -25.82 -15.29
CA GLU A 282 0.32 -25.20 -15.22
C GLU A 282 0.73 -25.23 -13.73
N VAL A 283 1.63 -26.14 -13.39
CA VAL A 283 2.50 -26.01 -12.21
C VAL A 283 3.54 -24.90 -12.49
N GLY A 284 3.05 -23.79 -13.05
CA GLY A 284 3.83 -22.66 -13.52
C GLY A 284 3.94 -21.67 -12.37
N ILE A 285 5.10 -21.66 -11.71
CA ILE A 285 5.44 -20.54 -10.85
C ILE A 285 5.40 -19.30 -11.75
N PRO A 286 4.56 -18.29 -11.45
CA PRO A 286 4.45 -17.13 -12.32
C PRO A 286 5.80 -16.40 -12.31
N TRP A 287 6.53 -16.45 -13.43
CA TRP A 287 7.85 -15.81 -13.57
C TRP A 287 7.82 -14.32 -13.22
N GLU A 288 6.69 -13.66 -13.47
CA GLU A 288 6.45 -12.28 -13.07
C GLU A 288 6.63 -12.06 -11.56
N LEU A 289 6.13 -12.97 -10.72
CA LEU A 289 6.27 -12.87 -9.27
C LEU A 289 7.72 -13.06 -8.85
N ILE A 290 8.43 -14.03 -9.43
CA ILE A 290 9.85 -14.28 -9.15
C ILE A 290 10.66 -13.02 -9.48
N ILE A 291 10.44 -12.42 -10.65
CA ILE A 291 11.14 -11.21 -11.09
C ILE A 291 10.87 -10.06 -10.12
N LYS A 292 9.62 -9.84 -9.70
CA LYS A 292 9.27 -8.80 -8.72
C LYS A 292 9.95 -9.01 -7.37
N ILE A 293 9.96 -10.25 -6.86
CA ILE A 293 10.65 -10.58 -5.61
C ILE A 293 12.16 -10.35 -5.75
N PHE A 294 12.75 -10.77 -6.87
CA PHE A 294 14.17 -10.55 -7.14
C PHE A 294 14.53 -9.05 -7.12
N ILE A 295 13.74 -8.21 -7.80
CA ILE A 295 13.94 -6.74 -7.78
C ILE A 295 13.86 -6.19 -6.36
N VAL A 296 12.84 -6.58 -5.59
CA VAL A 296 12.68 -6.16 -4.18
C VAL A 296 13.91 -6.56 -3.35
N VAL A 297 14.38 -7.80 -3.47
CA VAL A 297 15.55 -8.29 -2.73
C VAL A 297 16.81 -7.51 -3.10
N VAL A 298 17.05 -7.25 -4.40
CA VAL A 298 18.21 -6.49 -4.86
C VAL A 298 18.18 -5.05 -4.34
N VAL A 299 17.05 -4.34 -4.50
CA VAL A 299 16.90 -2.95 -4.02
C VAL A 299 17.06 -2.88 -2.49
N TRP A 300 16.47 -3.84 -1.77
CA TRP A 300 16.60 -3.96 -0.32
C TRP A 300 18.06 -4.20 0.08
N SER A 301 18.76 -5.16 -0.53
CA SER A 301 20.16 -5.47 -0.22
C SER A 301 21.09 -4.28 -0.49
N LEU A 302 20.89 -3.58 -1.61
CA LEU A 302 21.65 -2.35 -1.91
C LEU A 302 21.42 -1.27 -0.86
N THR A 303 20.19 -1.12 -0.36
CA THR A 303 19.87 -0.13 0.66
C THR A 303 20.49 -0.51 2.01
N VAL A 304 20.36 -1.77 2.44
CA VAL A 304 21.01 -2.28 3.67
C VAL A 304 22.53 -2.11 3.59
N MET A 305 23.13 -2.45 2.45
CA MET A 305 24.56 -2.26 2.24
C MET A 305 24.97 -0.79 2.36
N ASN A 306 24.21 0.15 1.78
CA ASN A 306 24.50 1.58 1.93
C ASN A 306 24.38 2.04 3.39
N ILE A 307 23.45 1.50 4.18
CA ILE A 307 23.31 1.82 5.61
C ILE A 307 24.51 1.30 6.41
N GLU A 308 24.93 0.05 6.19
CA GLU A 308 26.07 -0.50 6.91
C GLU A 308 27.38 0.17 6.50
N LEU A 309 27.52 0.58 5.23
CA LEU A 309 28.61 1.45 4.80
C LEU A 309 28.56 2.82 5.49
N LEU A 310 27.39 3.46 5.58
CA LEU A 310 27.23 4.71 6.32
C LEU A 310 27.78 4.57 7.75
N ILE A 311 27.47 3.47 8.43
CA ILE A 311 27.95 3.21 9.79
C ILE A 311 29.45 3.01 9.84
N LEU A 312 29.99 2.19 8.94
CA LEU A 312 31.43 1.92 8.83
C LEU A 312 32.21 3.22 8.62
N TRP A 313 31.77 4.06 7.68
CA TRP A 313 32.48 5.29 7.28
C TRP A 313 32.38 6.41 8.32
N ASN A 314 31.36 6.40 9.18
CA ASN A 314 31.23 7.37 10.28
C ASN A 314 32.08 7.01 11.52
N HIS A 315 32.75 5.85 11.53
CA HIS A 315 33.71 5.45 12.58
C HIS A 315 33.19 5.67 14.00
N PHE A 316 31.98 5.18 14.32
CA PHE A 316 31.39 5.32 15.65
C PHE A 316 32.34 4.81 16.74
N ALA A 317 32.48 5.56 17.83
CA ALA A 317 33.24 5.11 18.99
C ALA A 317 32.60 3.86 19.61
N PRO A 318 33.39 2.91 20.14
CA PRO A 318 32.85 1.74 20.81
C PRO A 318 31.97 2.15 21.99
N SER A 319 30.75 1.62 22.05
CA SER A 319 29.88 1.80 23.21
C SER A 319 30.33 0.85 24.33
N ASN A 320 30.41 1.36 25.57
CA ASN A 320 30.71 0.52 26.74
C ASN A 320 29.58 -0.46 27.08
N SER A 321 28.38 -0.23 26.54
CA SER A 321 27.21 -1.09 26.67
C SER A 321 27.23 -2.21 25.62
N ARG A 322 27.81 -3.37 25.99
CA ARG A 322 27.64 -4.62 25.23
C ARG A 322 26.30 -5.32 25.50
N SER A 323 25.55 -4.86 26.50
CA SER A 323 24.26 -5.44 26.89
C SER A 323 23.16 -5.01 25.94
N TRP A 324 22.33 -5.97 25.51
CA TRP A 324 21.07 -5.68 24.83
C TRP A 324 20.18 -4.83 25.73
N GLN A 325 19.70 -3.71 25.21
CA GLN A 325 18.74 -2.85 25.90
C GLN A 325 17.32 -3.18 25.47
N PHE A 326 16.34 -2.83 26.32
CA PHE A 326 14.93 -3.07 26.05
C PHE A 326 14.48 -2.45 24.72
N GLY A 327 15.02 -1.27 24.37
CA GLY A 327 14.74 -0.58 23.10
C GLY A 327 15.12 -1.39 21.85
N GLN A 328 16.06 -2.33 21.95
CA GLN A 328 16.46 -3.21 20.86
C GLN A 328 15.61 -4.46 20.73
N VAL A 329 15.05 -4.93 21.85
CA VAL A 329 14.27 -6.18 21.92
C VAL A 329 12.86 -5.96 21.42
N LEU A 330 12.24 -4.82 21.74
CA LEU A 330 10.86 -4.53 21.34
C LEU A 330 10.65 -4.55 19.81
N PRO A 331 11.49 -3.89 18.98
CA PRO A 331 11.36 -3.95 17.53
C PRO A 331 11.50 -5.37 16.96
N MET A 332 12.33 -6.22 17.59
CA MET A 332 12.48 -7.61 17.17
C MET A 332 11.19 -8.42 17.32
N PHE A 333 10.40 -8.17 18.37
CA PHE A 333 9.09 -8.80 18.54
C PHE A 333 8.08 -8.35 17.48
N LEU A 334 8.15 -7.10 17.01
CA LEU A 334 7.24 -6.57 15.98
C LEU A 334 7.44 -7.23 14.61
N ILE A 335 8.59 -7.87 14.36
CA ILE A 335 8.86 -8.64 13.14
C ILE A 335 8.04 -9.94 13.08
N ILE A 336 7.63 -10.48 14.23
CA ILE A 336 6.94 -11.78 14.29
C ILE A 336 5.62 -11.72 13.51
N VAL A 337 4.87 -10.62 13.61
CA VAL A 337 3.60 -10.45 12.90
C VAL A 337 3.76 -10.57 11.37
N PRO A 338 4.58 -9.73 10.69
CA PRO A 338 4.78 -9.85 9.24
C PRO A 338 5.44 -11.18 8.85
N LEU A 339 6.31 -11.76 9.68
CA LEU A 339 6.92 -13.06 9.40
C LEU A 339 5.90 -14.20 9.39
N VAL A 340 5.00 -14.25 10.38
CA VAL A 340 3.94 -15.26 10.46
C VAL A 340 2.98 -15.10 9.27
N SER A 341 2.57 -13.87 8.96
CA SER A 341 1.74 -13.59 7.77
C SER A 341 2.43 -13.99 6.47
N LEU A 342 3.73 -13.72 6.33
CA LEU A 342 4.51 -14.11 5.16
C LEU A 342 4.50 -15.64 5.01
N PHE A 343 4.74 -16.37 6.10
CA PHE A 343 4.75 -17.82 6.08
C PHE A 343 3.39 -18.42 5.73
N HIS A 344 2.29 -17.85 6.24
CA HIS A 344 0.94 -18.23 5.82
C HIS A 344 0.69 -17.97 4.34
N ALA A 345 1.12 -16.81 3.83
CA ALA A 345 0.98 -16.46 2.41
C ALA A 345 1.75 -17.42 1.48
N PHE A 346 2.91 -17.94 1.91
CA PHE A 346 3.70 -18.91 1.13
C PHE A 346 3.23 -20.36 1.28
N ARG A 347 2.63 -20.74 2.41
CA ARG A 347 2.03 -22.06 2.60
C ARG A 347 0.68 -22.22 1.89
N GLY A 348 -0.02 -21.12 1.63
CA GLY A 348 -1.28 -21.12 0.90
C GLY A 348 -1.11 -21.54 -0.57
N PRO A 349 -2.21 -21.94 -1.25
CA PRO A 349 -2.20 -22.24 -2.67
C PRO A 349 -1.63 -21.07 -3.49
N PRO A 350 -0.99 -21.33 -4.65
CA PRO A 350 -0.42 -20.29 -5.49
C PRO A 350 -1.47 -19.24 -5.89
N PRO A 351 -1.08 -17.97 -6.03
CA PRO A 351 -2.04 -16.91 -6.28
C PRO A 351 -2.70 -17.11 -7.63
N ARG A 352 -4.01 -16.90 -7.73
CA ARG A 352 -4.71 -17.07 -9.01
C ARG A 352 -4.21 -16.02 -10.01
N PRO A 353 -3.92 -16.38 -11.27
CA PRO A 353 -3.47 -15.42 -12.27
C PRO A 353 -4.50 -14.29 -12.43
N PHE A 354 -4.00 -13.05 -12.48
CA PHE A 354 -4.84 -11.87 -12.60
C PHE A 354 -5.53 -11.90 -13.97
N LYS A 355 -6.85 -12.14 -14.00
CA LYS A 355 -7.63 -12.01 -15.23
C LYS A 355 -7.82 -10.52 -15.49
N LEU A 356 -7.16 -10.00 -16.52
CA LEU A 356 -7.43 -8.65 -17.01
C LEU A 356 -8.93 -8.57 -17.40
N PRO A 357 -9.65 -7.52 -16.97
CA PRO A 357 -10.99 -7.27 -17.51
C PRO A 357 -10.83 -7.01 -19.02
N VAL A 358 -11.44 -7.88 -19.82
CA VAL A 358 -11.50 -7.77 -21.29
C VAL A 358 -12.47 -6.66 -21.67
#